data_AF-A0A372L7M7-F1
#
_entry.id   AF-A0A372L7M7-F1
#
_cell.length_a   1.000
_cell.length_b   1.000
_cell.length_c   1.000
_cell.angle_alpha   90.00
_cell.angle_beta   90.00
_cell.angle_gamma   90.00
#
_symmetry.space_group_name_H-M   'P 1'
#
loop_
_entity.id
_entity.type
_entity.pdbx_description
1 polymer ?
#
loop_
_entity_poly.entity_id
_entity_poly.type
_entity_poly.pdbx_seq_one_letter_code
_entity_poly.pdbx_strand_id
1 'polypeptide(L)'
;MFSFRGDAHKIYQKLRKLNKEHSIASVKQIKEIEEIQNFYLSIDSITLNKIYFSMIKEKNGSGMIPLLISAGPWLFLMFSQQLQEFLFKDGSLLWVIFVSTYISILTVSVILHFREKSWASVHIEIIQKILHERRA
;
A
#
# COMPACT_ATOMS: atom_id res chain seq x y z
N MET A 1 -20.17 -4.91 16.00
CA MET A 1 -20.53 -4.44 14.64
C MET A 1 -19.26 -4.13 13.88
N PHE A 2 -18.94 -4.92 12.85
CA PHE A 2 -17.84 -4.60 11.93
C PHE A 2 -18.21 -3.32 11.16
N SER A 3 -17.51 -2.23 11.45
CA SER A 3 -17.71 -0.97 10.74
C SER A 3 -16.96 -1.02 9.41
N PHE A 4 -17.69 -1.07 8.30
CA PHE A 4 -17.17 -0.92 6.92
C PHE A 4 -16.68 0.50 6.60
N ARG A 5 -16.28 1.28 7.61
CA ARG A 5 -15.77 2.63 7.40
C ARG A 5 -14.26 2.58 7.16
N GLY A 6 -13.80 3.27 6.12
CA GLY A 6 -12.40 3.29 5.69
C GLY A 6 -11.43 3.79 6.75
N ASP A 7 -10.12 3.59 6.51
CA ASP A 7 -9.08 3.85 7.51
C ASP A 7 -9.00 5.31 7.96
N ALA A 8 -9.32 6.26 7.08
CA ALA A 8 -9.44 7.68 7.45
C ALA A 8 -10.52 7.93 8.52
N HIS A 9 -11.66 7.25 8.43
CA HIS A 9 -12.73 7.37 9.43
C HIS A 9 -12.36 6.73 10.76
N LYS A 10 -11.54 5.68 10.75
CA LYS A 10 -10.97 5.09 11.97
C LYS A 10 -9.98 6.06 12.64
N ILE A 11 -9.15 6.74 11.84
CA ILE A 11 -8.25 7.80 12.34
C ILE A 11 -9.07 8.93 12.95
N TYR A 12 -10.08 9.46 12.24
CA TYR A 12 -10.98 10.48 12.78
C TYR A 12 -11.61 10.07 14.11
N GLN A 13 -12.12 8.84 14.23
CA GLN A 13 -12.69 8.37 15.49
C GLN A 13 -11.66 8.25 16.61
N LYS A 14 -10.43 7.81 16.31
CA LYS A 14 -9.34 7.77 17.31
C LYS A 14 -9.00 9.18 17.79
N LEU A 15 -8.85 10.12 16.87
CA LEU A 15 -8.57 11.52 17.18
C LEU A 15 -9.70 12.15 17.99
N ARG A 16 -10.96 11.91 17.60
CA ARG A 16 -12.14 12.41 18.30
C ARG A 16 -12.29 11.86 19.73
N LYS A 17 -11.86 10.62 19.97
CA LYS A 17 -11.95 9.97 21.29
C LYS A 17 -10.87 10.46 22.27
N LEU A 18 -9.82 11.12 21.78
CA LEU A 18 -8.83 11.75 22.65
C LEU A 18 -9.43 13.04 23.20
N ASN A 19 -9.92 12.97 24.43
CA ASN A 19 -10.25 14.17 25.21
C ASN A 19 -8.96 14.87 25.65
N LYS A 20 -9.08 16.17 25.94
CA LYS A 20 -8.03 17.18 26.24
C LYS A 20 -6.79 16.74 27.08
N GLU A 21 -6.82 15.60 27.76
CA GLU A 21 -5.71 15.05 28.56
C GLU A 21 -4.70 14.20 27.76
N HIS A 22 -5.11 13.64 26.62
CA HIS A 22 -4.19 12.87 25.77
C HIS A 22 -3.82 13.68 24.52
N SER A 23 -2.53 13.93 24.35
CA SER A 23 -2.02 14.69 23.21
C SER A 23 -2.29 13.96 21.89
N ILE A 24 -2.85 14.67 20.91
CA ILE A 24 -3.01 14.16 19.54
C ILE A 24 -1.66 13.67 18.97
N ALA A 25 -0.55 14.28 19.39
CA ALA A 25 0.81 13.89 18.99
C ALA A 25 1.20 12.49 19.48
N SER A 26 0.56 11.95 20.52
CA SER A 26 0.86 10.59 21.00
C SER A 26 0.20 9.49 20.17
N VAL A 27 -0.62 9.84 19.18
CA VAL A 27 -1.22 8.85 18.26
C VAL A 27 -0.14 8.34 17.32
N LYS A 28 0.07 7.01 17.31
CA LYS A 28 1.10 6.34 16.49
C LYS A 28 1.15 6.86 15.04
N GLN A 29 0.00 6.97 14.39
CA GLN A 29 -0.10 7.46 13.01
C GLN A 29 0.41 8.90 12.86
N ILE A 30 0.13 9.76 13.84
CA ILE A 30 0.57 11.17 13.81
C ILE A 30 2.07 11.26 14.07
N LYS A 31 2.57 10.51 15.05
CA LYS A 31 4.00 10.43 15.36
C LYS A 31 4.83 9.94 14.16
N GLU A 32 4.35 8.93 13.44
CA GLU A 32 5.01 8.40 12.24
C GLU A 32 5.09 9.47 11.14
N ILE A 33 4.04 10.26 10.93
CA ILE A 33 4.06 11.38 9.98
C ILE A 33 5.02 12.49 10.44
N GLU A 34 5.06 12.80 11.73
CA GLU A 34 5.97 13.79 12.31
C GLU A 34 7.44 13.37 12.14
N GLU A 35 7.78 12.10 12.41
CA GLU A 35 9.12 11.56 12.19
C GLU A 35 9.55 11.68 10.72
N ILE A 36 8.65 11.37 9.78
CA ILE A 36 8.90 11.52 8.33
C ILE A 36 9.10 12.99 7.95
N GLN A 37 8.26 13.89 8.46
CA GLN A 37 8.38 15.33 8.20
C GLN A 37 9.71 15.88 8.71
N ASN A 38 10.07 15.56 9.95
CA ASN A 38 11.33 15.98 10.56
C ASN A 38 12.54 15.46 9.78
N PHE A 39 12.49 14.23 9.28
CA PHE A 39 13.52 13.70 8.40
C PHE A 39 13.69 14.56 7.14
N TYR A 40 12.61 14.82 6.39
CA TYR A 40 12.72 15.62 5.16
C TYR A 40 13.06 17.10 5.37
N LEU A 41 12.64 17.68 6.50
CA LEU A 41 13.01 19.04 6.88
C LEU A 41 14.52 19.19 7.06
N SER A 42 15.23 18.12 7.44
CA SER A 42 16.69 18.14 7.61
C SER A 42 17.48 18.10 6.30
N ILE A 43 16.85 17.78 5.16
CA ILE A 43 17.49 17.61 3.85
C ILE A 43 17.47 18.91 3.06
N ASP A 44 18.55 19.27 2.36
CA ASP A 44 18.60 20.45 1.49
C ASP A 44 17.64 20.35 0.29
N SER A 45 17.22 21.50 -0.26
CA SER A 45 16.19 21.54 -1.30
C SER A 45 16.61 20.86 -2.62
N ILE A 46 17.90 20.82 -2.96
CA ILE A 46 18.37 20.18 -4.20
C ILE A 46 18.25 18.66 -4.06
N THR A 47 18.75 18.11 -2.96
CA THR A 47 18.64 16.68 -2.66
C THR A 47 17.18 16.26 -2.50
N LEU A 48 16.38 17.08 -1.81
CA LEU A 48 14.96 16.80 -1.58
C LEU A 48 14.15 16.78 -2.89
N ASN A 49 14.46 17.64 -3.87
CA ASN A 49 13.86 17.56 -5.21
C ASN A 49 14.22 16.25 -5.93
N LYS A 50 15.47 15.77 -5.82
CA LYS A 50 15.87 14.48 -6.42
C LYS A 50 15.09 13.32 -5.79
N ILE A 51 14.94 13.32 -4.47
CA ILE A 51 14.15 12.32 -3.75
C ILE A 51 12.70 12.36 -4.23
N TYR A 52 12.10 13.54 -4.33
CA TYR A 52 10.74 13.72 -4.85
C TYR A 52 10.57 13.11 -6.25
N PHE A 53 11.47 13.39 -7.19
CA PHE A 53 11.39 12.82 -8.53
C PHE A 53 11.57 11.29 -8.54
N SER A 54 12.47 10.76 -7.71
CA SER A 54 12.61 9.31 -7.52
C SER A 54 11.32 8.68 -7.00
N MET A 55 10.65 9.31 -6.03
CA MET A 55 9.39 8.80 -5.50
C MET A 55 8.25 8.85 -6.50
N ILE A 56 8.18 9.90 -7.33
CA ILE A 56 7.21 9.96 -8.43
C ILE A 56 7.46 8.83 -9.43
N LYS A 57 8.71 8.61 -9.80
CA LYS A 57 9.09 7.53 -10.72
C LYS A 57 8.63 6.17 -10.18
N GLU A 58 8.90 5.87 -8.91
CA GLU A 58 8.47 4.62 -8.27
C GLU A 58 6.95 4.51 -8.14
N LYS A 59 6.26 5.58 -7.72
CA LYS A 59 4.79 5.63 -7.63
C LYS A 59 4.12 5.32 -8.97
N ASN A 60 4.68 5.85 -10.06
CA ASN A 60 4.18 5.61 -11.41
C ASN A 60 4.51 4.18 -11.90
N GLY A 61 5.71 3.67 -11.58
CA GLY A 61 6.12 2.30 -11.91
C GLY A 61 5.31 1.20 -11.21
N SER A 62 4.82 1.46 -9.99
CA SER A 62 3.96 0.55 -9.23
C SER A 62 2.68 0.15 -9.99
N GLY A 63 2.22 0.95 -10.96
CA GLY A 63 1.08 0.65 -11.82
C GLY A 63 1.23 -0.61 -12.70
N MET A 64 2.44 -1.16 -12.84
CA MET A 64 2.66 -2.43 -13.55
C MET A 64 2.19 -3.67 -12.76
N ILE A 65 2.12 -3.60 -11.42
CA ILE A 65 1.76 -4.75 -10.57
C ILE A 65 0.32 -5.24 -10.86
N PRO A 66 -0.71 -4.37 -10.95
CA PRO A 66 -2.05 -4.77 -11.37
C PRO A 66 -2.11 -5.49 -12.72
N LEU A 67 -1.27 -5.10 -13.68
CA LEU A 67 -1.24 -5.74 -15.01
C LEU A 67 -0.72 -7.18 -14.93
N LEU A 68 0.36 -7.42 -14.18
CA LEU A 68 0.90 -8.76 -13.96
C LEU A 68 -0.09 -9.66 -13.20
N ILE A 69 -0.75 -9.11 -12.19
CA ILE A 69 -1.81 -9.80 -11.45
C ILE A 69 -2.98 -10.18 -12.38
N SER A 70 -3.36 -9.28 -13.30
CA SER A 70 -4.46 -9.51 -14.24
C SER A 70 -4.15 -10.56 -15.31
N ALA A 71 -2.87 -10.84 -15.59
CA ALA A 71 -2.44 -11.84 -16.56
C ALA A 71 -2.47 -13.28 -15.99
N GLY A 72 -2.43 -13.44 -14.66
CA GLY A 72 -2.44 -14.75 -13.99
C GLY A 72 -3.62 -15.65 -14.39
N PRO A 73 -4.88 -15.17 -14.36
CA PRO A 73 -6.04 -15.93 -14.82
C PRO A 73 -5.92 -16.43 -16.27
N TRP A 74 -5.36 -15.59 -17.16
CA TRP A 74 -5.17 -15.95 -18.57
C TRP A 74 -4.16 -17.09 -18.73
N LEU A 75 -3.07 -17.07 -17.97
CA LEU A 75 -2.11 -18.17 -17.94
C LEU A 75 -2.77 -19.47 -17.47
N PHE A 76 -3.58 -19.43 -16.40
CA PHE A 76 -4.27 -20.63 -15.93
C PHE A 76 -5.30 -21.17 -16.94
N LEU A 77 -5.97 -20.28 -17.68
CA LEU A 77 -6.88 -20.69 -18.75
C LEU A 77 -6.12 -21.41 -19.87
N MET A 78 -4.95 -20.91 -20.27
CA MET A 78 -4.12 -21.52 -21.32
C MET A 78 -3.67 -22.95 -20.97
N PHE A 79 -3.44 -23.24 -19.69
CA PHE A 79 -3.04 -24.56 -19.20
C PHE A 79 -4.16 -25.30 -18.46
N SER A 80 -5.42 -24.94 -18.70
CA SER A 80 -6.56 -25.41 -17.92
C SER A 80 -6.70 -26.94 -17.89
N GLN A 81 -6.45 -27.63 -19.01
CA GLN A 81 -6.51 -29.08 -19.09
C GLN A 81 -5.42 -29.76 -18.25
N GLN A 82 -4.16 -29.33 -18.40
CA GLN A 82 -3.04 -29.88 -17.63
C GLN A 82 -3.19 -29.57 -16.14
N LEU A 83 -3.70 -28.37 -15.81
CA LEU A 83 -3.97 -27.97 -14.44
C LEU A 83 -5.10 -28.80 -13.85
N GLN A 84 -6.17 -29.08 -14.60
CA GLN A 84 -7.28 -29.90 -14.15
C GLN A 84 -6.84 -31.35 -13.90
N GLU A 85 -6.12 -31.95 -14.83
CA GLU A 85 -5.59 -33.32 -14.67
C GLU A 85 -4.67 -33.43 -13.45
N PHE A 86 -3.86 -32.41 -13.17
CA PHE A 86 -2.99 -32.39 -12.00
C PHE A 86 -3.75 -32.16 -10.68
N LEU A 87 -4.68 -31.20 -10.65
CA LEU A 87 -5.35 -30.76 -9.42
C LEU A 87 -6.47 -31.69 -8.95
N PHE A 88 -7.14 -32.38 -9.89
CA PHE A 88 -8.30 -33.25 -9.60
C PHE A 88 -7.98 -34.74 -9.71
N LYS A 89 -6.70 -35.11 -9.88
CA LYS A 89 -6.27 -36.49 -9.99
C LYS A 89 -6.74 -37.32 -8.78
N ASP A 90 -7.33 -38.48 -9.04
CA ASP A 90 -7.70 -39.48 -8.01
C ASP A 90 -8.56 -38.96 -6.85
N GLY A 91 -9.40 -37.95 -7.08
CA GLY A 91 -10.23 -37.33 -6.01
C GLY A 91 -9.42 -36.48 -5.03
N SER A 92 -8.22 -36.06 -5.40
CA SER A 92 -7.31 -35.26 -4.60
C SER A 92 -7.87 -33.87 -4.26
N LEU A 93 -7.52 -33.39 -3.06
CA LEU A 93 -7.83 -32.03 -2.58
C LEU A 93 -6.76 -31.00 -2.97
N LEU A 94 -5.84 -31.34 -3.88
CA LEU A 94 -4.81 -30.41 -4.38
C LEU A 94 -5.41 -29.12 -4.94
N TRP A 95 -6.59 -29.18 -5.56
CA TRP A 95 -7.31 -28.00 -6.03
C TRP A 95 -7.63 -26.99 -4.91
N VAL A 96 -7.96 -27.47 -3.71
CA VAL A 96 -8.28 -26.60 -2.55
C VAL A 96 -7.04 -25.82 -2.12
N ILE A 97 -5.91 -26.52 -2.00
CA ILE A 97 -4.62 -25.93 -1.63
C ILE A 97 -4.20 -24.91 -2.69
N PHE A 98 -4.33 -25.27 -3.97
CA PHE A 98 -4.00 -24.41 -5.09
C PHE A 98 -4.83 -23.12 -5.09
N VAL A 99 -6.17 -23.22 -5.02
CA VAL A 99 -7.06 -22.07 -5.02
C VAL A 99 -6.83 -21.20 -3.79
N SER A 100 -6.70 -21.80 -2.61
CA SER A 100 -6.44 -21.06 -1.37
C SER A 100 -5.11 -20.31 -1.43
N THR A 101 -4.05 -20.95 -1.91
CA THR A 101 -2.73 -20.35 -2.09
C THR A 101 -2.78 -19.21 -3.10
N TYR A 102 -3.43 -19.44 -4.24
CA TYR A 102 -3.56 -18.45 -5.30
C TYR A 102 -4.31 -17.20 -4.85
N ILE A 103 -5.49 -17.37 -4.23
CA ILE A 103 -6.27 -16.24 -3.70
C ILE A 103 -5.49 -15.50 -2.62
N SER A 104 -4.75 -16.21 -1.76
CA SER A 104 -3.92 -15.61 -0.71
C SER A 104 -2.82 -14.74 -1.32
N ILE A 105 -2.08 -15.26 -2.30
CA ILE A 105 -1.03 -14.51 -3.02
C ILE A 105 -1.61 -13.28 -3.70
N LEU A 106 -2.73 -13.43 -4.40
CA LEU A 106 -3.42 -12.31 -5.05
C LEU A 106 -3.81 -11.23 -4.04
N THR A 107 -4.46 -11.64 -2.95
CA THR A 107 -4.95 -10.72 -1.92
C THR A 107 -3.80 -9.96 -1.28
N VAL A 108 -2.73 -10.67 -0.89
CA VAL A 108 -1.53 -10.04 -0.32
C VAL A 108 -0.88 -9.09 -1.31
N SER A 109 -0.75 -9.49 -2.58
CA SER A 109 -0.14 -8.65 -3.63
C SER A 109 -0.93 -7.35 -3.83
N VAL A 110 -2.25 -7.43 -3.88
CA VAL A 110 -3.13 -6.26 -3.99
C VAL A 110 -3.01 -5.36 -2.77
N ILE A 111 -3.04 -5.93 -1.55
CA ILE A 111 -2.89 -5.15 -0.32
C ILE A 111 -1.53 -4.44 -0.27
N LEU A 112 -0.44 -5.14 -0.59
CA LEU A 112 0.90 -4.56 -0.62
C LEU A 112 0.98 -3.43 -1.65
N HIS A 113 0.49 -3.65 -2.87
CA HIS A 113 0.46 -2.63 -3.92
C HIS A 113 -0.25 -1.34 -3.47
N PHE A 114 -1.46 -1.46 -2.90
CA PHE A 114 -2.19 -0.29 -2.43
C PHE A 114 -1.52 0.38 -1.23
N ARG A 115 -0.90 -0.39 -0.33
CA ARG A 115 -0.15 0.17 0.81
C ARG A 115 1.08 0.95 0.36
N GLU A 116 1.86 0.40 -0.57
CA GLU A 116 3.03 1.08 -1.14
C GLU A 116 2.62 2.38 -1.85
N LYS A 117 1.56 2.32 -2.67
CA LYS A 117 1.05 3.50 -3.38
C LYS A 117 0.55 4.59 -2.42
N SER A 118 -0.10 4.19 -1.32
CA SER A 118 -0.54 5.10 -0.27
C SER A 118 0.65 5.78 0.41
N TRP A 119 1.66 5.00 0.83
CA TRP A 119 2.87 5.52 1.47
C TRP A 119 3.67 6.45 0.56
N ALA A 120 3.89 6.06 -0.69
CA ALA A 120 4.56 6.92 -1.66
C ALA A 120 3.83 8.26 -1.82
N SER A 121 2.50 8.26 -1.81
CA SER A 121 1.71 9.50 -1.91
C SER A 121 1.89 10.40 -0.68
N VAL A 122 1.93 9.83 0.52
CA VAL A 122 2.18 10.59 1.76
C VAL A 122 3.56 11.26 1.73
N HIS A 123 4.61 10.52 1.40
CA HIS A 123 5.95 11.11 1.33
C HIS A 123 6.05 12.19 0.25
N ILE A 124 5.46 11.95 -0.93
CA ILE A 124 5.41 12.93 -2.02
C ILE A 124 4.75 14.24 -1.57
N GLU A 125 3.58 14.17 -0.92
CA GLU A 125 2.89 15.37 -0.45
C GLU A 125 3.66 16.13 0.64
N ILE A 126 4.27 15.41 1.58
CA ILE A 126 5.12 16.03 2.61
C ILE A 126 6.29 16.78 1.96
N ILE A 127 6.98 16.13 1.02
CA ILE A 127 8.12 16.74 0.33
C ILE A 127 7.69 17.97 -0.48
N GLN A 128 6.57 17.87 -1.22
CA GLN A 128 6.02 19.00 -1.98
C GLN A 128 5.69 20.18 -1.08
N LYS A 129 5.07 19.93 0.08
CA LYS A 129 4.77 20.97 1.05
C LYS A 129 6.04 21.66 1.55
N ILE A 130 7.06 20.90 1.97
CA ILE A 130 8.33 21.46 2.44
C ILE A 130 9.02 22.28 1.35
N LEU A 131 9.06 21.78 0.11
CA LEU A 131 9.68 22.49 -1.01
C LEU A 131 8.90 23.78 -1.37
N HIS A 132 7.59 23.79 -1.20
CA HIS A 132 6.76 24.97 -1.41
C HIS A 132 7.02 26.02 -0.32
N GLU A 133 7.03 25.62 0.95
CA GLU A 133 7.31 26.52 2.09
C GLU A 133 8.71 27.14 2.03
N ARG A 134 9.71 26.45 1.48
CA ARG A 134 11.08 26.97 1.31
C ARG A 134 11.26 27.94 0.14
N ARG A 135 10.30 27.99 -0.80
CA ARG A 135 10.34 28.91 -1.96
C ARG A 135 9.52 30.18 -1.72
N ALA A 136 8.60 30.15 -0.75
CA ALA A 136 7.85 31.30 -0.28
C ALA A 136 8.74 32.21 0.56
#